data_AF-A0A285BEG9-F1
#
_entry.id   AF-A0A285BEG9-F1
#
_cell.length_a   1.000
_cell.length_b   1.000
_cell.length_c   1.000
_cell.angle_alpha   90.00
_cell.angle_beta   90.00
_cell.angle_gamma   90.00
#
_symmetry.space_group_name_H-M   'P 1'
#
loop_
_entity.id
_entity.type
_entity.pdbx_description
1 polymer ?
#
loop_
_entity_poly.entity_id
_entity_poly.type
_entity_poly.pdbx_seq_one_letter_code
_entity_poly.pdbx_strand_id
1 'polypeptide(L)' 'MKFGMRKPSIKKSIAARTSLKRYIRHNLGFKAPRGWGWLTNPKKAAYNRVYRKTTFSIFDIFRLFK' A
#
# COMPACT_ATOMS: atom_id res chain seq x y z
N MET A 1 -18.33 2.46 -2.04
CA MET A 1 -18.42 3.24 -0.79
C MET A 1 -17.33 2.80 0.17
N LYS A 2 -16.71 3.73 0.92
CA LYS A 2 -15.66 3.40 1.90
C LYS A 2 -16.34 3.32 3.28
N PHE A 3 -16.23 2.17 3.93
CA PHE A 3 -17.01 1.83 5.13
C PHE A 3 -16.20 1.96 6.43
N GLY A 4 -14.88 2.18 6.37
CA GLY A 4 -14.06 2.27 7.58
C GLY A 4 -12.64 2.81 7.38
N MET A 5 -12.03 3.20 8.50
CA MET A 5 -10.72 3.82 8.54
C MET A 5 -9.59 2.78 8.59
N ARG A 6 -8.54 2.99 7.80
CA ARG A 6 -7.32 2.17 7.89
C ARG A 6 -6.59 2.49 9.20
N LYS A 7 -6.18 1.44 9.92
CA LYS A 7 -5.32 1.59 11.11
C LYS A 7 -3.99 2.27 10.73
N PRO A 8 -3.71 3.49 11.21
CA PRO A 8 -2.42 4.13 10.99
C PRO A 8 -1.36 3.38 11.81
N SER A 9 -0.13 3.33 11.32
CA SER A 9 1.01 2.84 12.12
C SER A 9 2.31 3.50 11.69
N ILE A 10 2.87 4.31 12.58
CA ILE A 10 4.10 5.07 12.31
C ILE A 10 5.29 4.12 12.12
N LYS A 11 5.43 3.13 13.01
CA LYS A 11 6.47 2.09 12.94
C LYS A 11 6.50 1.37 11.58
N LYS A 12 5.34 0.93 11.08
CA LYS A 12 5.26 0.24 9.79
C LYS A 12 5.53 1.18 8.61
N SER A 13 5.12 2.45 8.71
CA SER A 13 5.39 3.45 7.68
C SER A 13 6.90 3.70 7.53
N ILE A 14 7.61 3.90 8.64
CA ILE A 14 9.07 4.10 8.64
C ILE A 14 9.77 2.83 8.14
N ALA A 15 9.44 1.66 8.69
CA ALA A 15 10.03 0.39 8.28
C ALA A 15 9.81 0.09 6.78
N ALA A 16 8.64 0.42 6.22
CA ALA A 16 8.39 0.26 4.80
C ALA A 16 9.31 1.13 3.94
N ARG A 17 9.62 2.36 4.38
CA ARG A 17 10.47 3.32 3.68
C ARG A 17 11.96 2.97 3.77
N THR A 18 12.43 2.53 4.93
CA THR A 18 13.85 2.23 5.19
C THR A 18 14.25 0.79 4.90
N SER A 19 13.31 -0.09 4.55
CA SER A 19 13.63 -1.50 4.27
C SER A 19 14.61 -1.68 3.11
N LEU A 20 15.61 -2.55 3.30
CA LEU A 20 16.57 -2.94 2.25
C LEU A 20 15.85 -3.53 1.02
N LYS A 21 14.79 -4.32 1.24
CA LYS A 21 13.94 -4.84 0.16
C LYS A 21 13.30 -3.75 -0.69
N ARG A 22 13.03 -2.56 -0.14
CA ARG A 22 12.52 -1.42 -0.92
C ARG A 22 13.66 -0.81 -1.75
N TYR A 23 14.84 -0.63 -1.16
CA TYR A 23 16.01 -0.11 -1.88
C TYR A 23 16.33 -0.97 -3.10
N ILE A 24 16.45 -2.29 -2.94
CA ILE A 24 16.73 -3.22 -4.04
C ILE A 24 15.65 -3.12 -5.14
N ARG A 25 14.37 -3.17 -4.76
CA ARG A 25 13.27 -3.13 -5.74
C ARG A 25 13.17 -1.80 -6.49
N HIS A 26 13.43 -0.67 -5.83
CA HIS A 26 13.20 0.65 -6.42
C HIS A 26 14.44 1.31 -7.00
N ASN A 27 15.63 1.04 -6.47
CA ASN A 27 16.88 1.67 -6.89
C ASN A 27 17.73 0.75 -7.78
N LEU A 28 17.67 -0.58 -7.59
CA LEU A 28 18.42 -1.55 -8.40
C LEU A 28 17.60 -2.14 -9.56
N GLY A 29 16.42 -1.58 -9.86
CA GLY A 29 15.64 -1.96 -11.04
C GLY A 29 14.84 -3.28 -10.95
N PHE A 30 14.89 -4.02 -9.83
CA PHE A 30 14.15 -5.29 -9.65
C PHE A 30 12.64 -5.11 -9.42
N LYS A 31 12.03 -4.06 -9.96
CA LYS A 31 10.61 -3.77 -9.77
C LYS A 31 9.78 -4.57 -10.77
N ALA A 32 8.89 -5.42 -10.28
CA ALA A 32 7.90 -6.06 -11.14
C ALA A 32 6.99 -5.00 -11.82
N PRO A 33 6.62 -5.20 -13.10
CA PRO A 33 5.67 -4.36 -13.81
C PRO A 33 4.32 -4.23 -13.08
N ARG A 34 3.58 -3.16 -13.36
CA ARG A 34 2.22 -2.99 -12.83
C ARG A 34 1.35 -4.18 -13.27
N GLY A 35 0.61 -4.78 -12.34
CA GLY A 35 -0.30 -5.90 -12.63
C GLY A 35 0.25 -7.29 -12.28
N TRP A 36 1.56 -7.47 -12.16
CA TRP A 36 2.20 -8.75 -11.83
C TRP A 36 1.80 -9.34 -10.47
N GLY A 37 1.18 -8.54 -9.59
CA GLY A 37 0.58 -9.05 -8.35
C GLY A 37 -0.49 -10.11 -8.59
N TRP A 38 -1.18 -10.10 -9.73
CA TRP A 38 -2.18 -11.12 -10.09
C TRP A 38 -1.54 -12.46 -10.44
N LEU A 39 -0.35 -12.44 -11.06
CA LEU A 39 0.38 -13.66 -11.43
C LEU A 39 1.15 -14.23 -10.24
N THR A 40 1.82 -13.37 -9.47
CA THR A 40 2.69 -13.79 -8.35
C THR A 40 1.92 -14.13 -7.07
N ASN A 41 0.81 -13.43 -6.79
CA ASN A 41 -0.02 -13.72 -5.62
C ASN A 41 -1.46 -13.19 -5.80
N PRO A 42 -2.32 -13.93 -6.52
CA PRO A 42 -3.68 -13.49 -6.86
C PRO A 42 -4.55 -13.24 -5.61
N LYS A 43 -4.46 -14.10 -4.58
CA LYS A 43 -5.22 -13.97 -3.33
C LYS A 43 -4.94 -12.63 -2.65
N LYS A 44 -3.65 -12.28 -2.52
CA LYS A 44 -3.24 -11.01 -1.90
C LYS A 44 -3.60 -9.82 -2.77
N ALA A 45 -3.51 -9.94 -4.10
CA ALA A 45 -3.91 -8.89 -5.03
C ALA A 45 -5.42 -8.58 -4.91
N ALA A 46 -6.26 -9.61 -4.86
CA ALA A 46 -7.70 -9.48 -4.67
C ALA A 46 -8.03 -8.84 -3.30
N TYR A 47 -7.45 -9.35 -2.21
CA TYR A 47 -7.65 -8.81 -0.87
C TYR A 47 -7.27 -7.31 -0.80
N ASN A 48 -6.09 -6.94 -1.28
CA ASN A 48 -5.64 -5.55 -1.26
C ASN A 48 -6.52 -4.63 -2.12
N ARG A 49 -7.08 -5.15 -3.23
CA ARG A 49 -8.00 -4.39 -4.09
C ARG A 49 -9.31 -4.12 -3.37
N VAL A 50 -9.91 -5.12 -2.74
CA VAL A 50 -11.14 -4.96 -1.95
C VAL A 50 -10.88 -4.05 -0.75
N TYR A 51 -9.85 -4.34 0.05
CA TYR A 51 -9.46 -3.54 1.20
C TYR A 51 -9.26 -2.07 0.84
N ARG A 52 -8.59 -1.77 -0.30
CA ARG A 52 -8.37 -0.37 -0.73
C ARG A 52 -9.66 0.31 -1.20
N LYS A 53 -10.60 -0.43 -1.82
CA LYS A 53 -11.88 0.10 -2.28
C LYS A 53 -12.83 0.39 -1.13
N THR A 54 -12.79 -0.40 -0.06
CA THR A 54 -13.72 -0.31 1.07
C THR A 54 -13.23 0.51 2.25
N THR A 55 -11.97 0.99 2.25
CA THR A 55 -11.40 1.76 3.39
C THR A 55 -10.86 3.13 2.99
N PHE A 56 -10.86 4.11 3.91
CA PHE A 56 -10.22 5.43 3.76
C PHE A 56 -9.04 5.61 4.72
N SER A 57 -8.14 6.54 4.40
CA SER A 57 -7.00 6.89 5.26
C SER A 57 -7.34 8.10 6.15
N ILE A 58 -6.76 8.18 7.35
CA ILE A 58 -6.81 9.41 8.17
C ILE A 58 -6.24 10.61 7.39
N PHE A 59 -5.16 10.39 6.65
CA PHE A 59 -4.52 11.43 5.84
C PHE A 59 -5.41 11.96 4.72
N ASP A 60 -6.47 11.22 4.33
CA ASP A 60 -7.45 11.72 3.37
C ASP A 60 -8.34 12.81 4.02
N ILE A 61 -8.56 12.76 5.34
CA ILE A 61 -9.33 13.75 6.11
C ILE A 61 -8.53 15.06 6.22
N PHE A 62 -7.23 14.97 6.55
CA PHE A 62 -6.37 16.15 6.62
C PHE A 62 -6.22 16.88 5.28
N ARG A 63 -6.45 16.19 4.17
CA ARG A 63 -6.43 16.79 2.83
C ARG A 63 -7.66 17.65 2.53
N LEU A 64 -8.73 17.51 3.32
CA LEU A 64 -9.96 18.29 3.20
C LEU A 64 -9.85 19.67 3.88
N PHE A 65 -8.90 19.83 4.80
CA PHE A 65 -8.64 21.07 5.55
C PHE A 65 -7.51 21.92 4.95
N LYS A 66 -7.04 21.56 3.74
CA LYS A 66 -6.07 22.30 2.95
C LYS A 66 -6.74 22.80 1.68
#